data_AF-A0A2W4XIM9-F1
#
_entry.id   AF-A0A2W4XIM9-F1
#
_cell.length_a   1.000
_cell.length_b   1.000
_cell.length_c   1.000
_cell.angle_alpha   90.00
_cell.angle_beta   90.00
_cell.angle_gamma   90.00
#
_symmetry.space_group_name_H-M   'P 1'
#
loop_
_entity.id
_entity.type
_entity.pdbx_description
1 polymer ?
#
loop_
_entity_poly.entity_id
_entity_poly.type
_entity_poly.pdbx_seq_one_letter_code
_entity_poly.pdbx_strand_id
1 'polypeptide(L)'
;MYYVELTLQPTAALTFRILPGSILNIATYPFIPPTSLSGFLRRLTMMSAGHSIPETKINKAKPPTYLLPKQYVSLGAYLLRDELRYSGIHRTYRKGMREFTHDDFSKLYSDSKSNFQLHTWEYLITDSLVGYVVSESKEALAHIQSVESYGCNIGKEGYVVVSEVSDIFELTRDIVSAYPSTLTPMDALIENDNAIGGCDIYNLYRYNWLPEASQQQGDTGLLDDTPTPVDGFVPFVAAHFPRSLGTPPTLDYYYYGETHLPVDLVKTITGENDG
;
A
#
# COMPACT_ATOMS: atom_id res chain seq x y z
N MET A 1 -18.97 -1.95 -9.44
CA MET A 1 -17.71 -2.07 -8.67
C MET A 1 -18.07 -2.61 -7.30
N TYR A 2 -17.29 -3.54 -6.77
CA TYR A 2 -17.46 -4.12 -5.45
C TYR A 2 -16.23 -3.82 -4.60
N TYR A 3 -16.37 -3.85 -3.27
CA TYR A 3 -15.24 -3.74 -2.36
C TYR A 3 -15.35 -4.62 -1.14
N VAL A 4 -14.19 -4.85 -0.53
CA VAL A 4 -14.03 -5.38 0.82
C VAL A 4 -13.15 -4.43 1.63
N GLU A 5 -13.48 -4.34 2.92
CA GLU A 5 -12.71 -3.65 3.93
C GLU A 5 -11.89 -4.68 4.73
N LEU A 6 -10.63 -4.33 5.03
CA LEU A 6 -9.69 -5.17 5.76
C LEU A 6 -9.27 -4.44 7.04
N THR A 7 -9.51 -5.03 8.21
CA THR A 7 -8.88 -4.55 9.43
C THR A 7 -7.52 -5.19 9.58
N LEU A 8 -6.48 -4.36 9.59
CA LEU A 8 -5.09 -4.76 9.65
C LEU A 8 -4.52 -4.40 11.01
N GLN A 9 -4.00 -5.39 11.74
CA GLN A 9 -3.38 -5.22 13.04
C GLN A 9 -1.86 -5.40 12.93
N PRO A 10 -1.08 -4.31 12.98
CA PRO A 10 0.37 -4.40 13.09
C PRO A 10 0.78 -5.03 14.42
N THR A 11 1.73 -5.97 14.37
CA THR A 11 2.33 -6.55 15.59
C THR A 11 3.73 -5.99 15.86
N ALA A 12 4.22 -5.13 14.98
CA ALA A 12 5.50 -4.45 15.05
C ALA A 12 5.40 -3.09 14.35
N ALA A 13 6.37 -2.20 14.61
CA ALA A 13 6.46 -0.93 13.94
C ALA A 13 6.69 -1.14 12.42
N LEU A 14 6.04 -0.32 11.59
CA LEU A 14 6.03 -0.51 10.13
C LEU A 14 6.97 0.49 9.43
N THR A 15 7.66 0.06 8.40
CA THR A 15 8.48 0.92 7.54
C THR A 15 8.24 0.63 6.07
N PHE A 16 7.84 1.66 5.34
CA PHE A 16 7.60 1.68 3.90
C PHE A 16 8.44 2.77 3.26
N ARG A 17 9.44 2.43 2.45
CA ARG A 17 10.36 3.44 1.91
C ARG A 17 9.65 4.37 0.91
N ILE A 18 9.65 5.67 1.20
CA ILE A 18 9.17 6.69 0.25
C ILE A 18 10.09 6.77 -0.98
N LEU A 19 11.40 6.75 -0.75
CA LEU A 19 12.40 6.79 -1.82
C LEU A 19 13.16 5.45 -1.88
N PRO A 20 13.03 4.67 -2.98
CA PRO A 20 13.84 3.49 -3.20
C PRO A 20 15.33 3.82 -3.13
N GLY A 21 16.12 2.95 -2.51
CA GLY A 21 17.59 3.11 -2.44
C GLY A 21 18.12 4.11 -1.40
N SER A 22 17.27 4.95 -0.77
CA SER A 22 17.74 5.78 0.34
C SER A 22 18.15 4.91 1.53
N ILE A 23 19.44 4.95 1.88
CA ILE A 23 20.04 4.20 3.01
C ILE A 23 20.35 5.10 4.21
N LEU A 24 20.53 6.40 3.98
CA LEU A 24 20.87 7.37 5.02
C LEU A 24 19.63 7.91 5.73
N ASN A 25 18.56 8.16 4.97
CA ASN A 25 17.30 8.69 5.49
C ASN A 25 16.16 7.81 5.02
N ILE A 26 15.73 6.90 5.88
CA ILE A 26 14.60 6.02 5.60
C ILE A 26 13.35 6.68 6.16
N ALA A 27 12.66 7.40 5.29
CA ALA A 27 11.36 7.98 5.56
C ALA A 27 10.24 6.99 5.25
N THR A 28 9.12 7.09 5.98
CA THR A 28 7.97 6.20 5.83
C THR A 28 6.65 6.94 5.62
N TYR A 29 5.70 6.27 4.97
CA TYR A 29 4.33 6.75 4.83
C TYR A 29 3.54 6.56 6.15
N PRO A 30 2.58 7.45 6.47
CA PRO A 30 1.67 7.28 7.61
C PRO A 30 0.48 6.33 7.31
N PHE A 31 0.63 5.50 6.29
CA PHE A 31 -0.35 4.52 5.80
C PHE A 31 0.42 3.39 5.11
N ILE A 32 -0.25 2.28 4.78
CA ILE A 32 0.30 1.22 3.93
C ILE A 32 0.04 1.59 2.46
N PRO A 33 1.07 1.77 1.62
CA PRO A 33 0.88 2.11 0.21
C PRO A 33 0.09 1.03 -0.56
N PRO A 34 -0.68 1.42 -1.59
CA PRO A 34 -1.42 0.49 -2.47
C PRO A 34 -0.62 -0.72 -2.94
N THR A 35 0.60 -0.49 -3.43
CA THR A 35 1.51 -1.52 -3.94
C THR A 35 2.02 -2.45 -2.86
N SER A 36 2.29 -1.93 -1.66
CA SER A 36 2.75 -2.72 -0.50
C SER A 36 1.63 -3.62 0.02
N LEU A 37 0.41 -3.10 0.12
CA LEU A 37 -0.77 -3.87 0.53
C LEU A 37 -1.09 -4.96 -0.50
N SER A 38 -1.01 -4.67 -1.79
CA SER A 38 -1.22 -5.68 -2.84
C SER A 38 -0.23 -6.84 -2.75
N GLY A 39 1.06 -6.56 -2.60
CA GLY A 39 2.05 -7.62 -2.44
C GLY A 39 1.86 -8.43 -1.15
N PHE A 40 1.41 -7.79 -0.07
CA PHE A 40 1.06 -8.46 1.17
C PHE A 40 -0.13 -9.40 0.99
N LEU A 41 -1.24 -8.91 0.45
CA LEU A 41 -2.45 -9.70 0.25
C LEU A 41 -2.21 -10.87 -0.70
N ARG A 42 -1.44 -10.68 -1.78
CA ARG A 42 -1.03 -11.79 -2.66
C ARG A 42 -0.28 -12.90 -1.92
N ARG A 43 0.63 -12.55 -1.01
CA ARG A 43 1.31 -13.57 -0.19
C ARG A 43 0.33 -14.28 0.73
N LEU A 44 -0.61 -13.57 1.34
CA LEU A 44 -1.60 -14.18 2.21
C LEU A 44 -2.54 -15.12 1.45
N THR A 45 -3.00 -14.76 0.25
CA THR A 45 -3.86 -15.62 -0.57
C THR A 45 -3.12 -16.87 -1.04
N MET A 46 -1.83 -16.75 -1.38
CA MET A 46 -0.99 -17.93 -1.65
C MET A 46 -0.87 -18.84 -0.42
N MET A 47 -0.65 -18.25 0.76
CA MET A 47 -0.57 -19.01 2.02
C MET A 47 -1.90 -19.69 2.38
N SER A 48 -3.04 -19.02 2.17
CA SER A 48 -4.36 -19.60 2.43
C SER A 48 -4.68 -20.75 1.48
N ALA A 49 -4.13 -20.73 0.27
CA ALA A 49 -4.17 -21.83 -0.69
C ALA A 49 -3.12 -22.94 -0.42
N GLY A 50 -2.31 -22.84 0.63
CA GLY A 50 -1.31 -23.85 1.01
C GLY A 50 0.03 -23.76 0.28
N HIS A 51 0.28 -22.67 -0.47
CA HIS A 51 1.57 -22.44 -1.11
C HIS A 51 2.59 -21.82 -0.15
N SER A 52 3.86 -22.17 -0.34
CA SER A 52 4.97 -21.51 0.34
C SER A 52 5.23 -20.12 -0.24
N ILE A 53 5.64 -19.17 0.60
CA ILE A 53 6.03 -17.83 0.15
C ILE A 53 7.26 -17.94 -0.79
N PRO A 54 7.19 -17.38 -2.01
CA PRO A 54 8.30 -17.46 -2.96
C PRO A 54 9.58 -16.79 -2.45
N GLU A 55 10.72 -17.44 -2.65
CA GLU A 55 12.02 -16.82 -2.37
C GLU A 55 12.39 -15.81 -3.46
N THR A 56 12.33 -14.52 -3.13
CA THR A 56 12.64 -13.42 -4.06
C THR A 56 14.14 -13.30 -4.41
N LYS A 57 15.02 -14.10 -3.79
CA LYS A 57 16.47 -14.08 -4.03
C LYS A 57 16.93 -14.94 -5.22
N ILE A 58 16.05 -15.75 -5.81
CA ILE A 58 16.41 -16.77 -6.80
C ILE A 58 16.83 -16.15 -8.16
N ASN A 59 16.43 -14.90 -8.47
CA ASN A 59 16.83 -14.21 -9.70
C ASN A 59 17.22 -12.75 -9.40
N LYS A 60 18.49 -12.51 -9.05
CA LYS A 60 18.98 -11.16 -8.71
C LYS A 60 18.85 -10.13 -9.85
N ALA A 61 18.84 -10.57 -11.10
CA ALA A 61 18.79 -9.69 -12.27
C ALA A 61 17.36 -9.21 -12.59
N LYS A 62 16.36 -10.10 -12.45
CA LYS A 62 14.94 -9.78 -12.59
C LYS A 62 14.14 -10.60 -11.58
N PRO A 63 14.06 -10.16 -10.30
CA PRO A 63 13.35 -10.91 -9.28
C PRO A 63 11.87 -10.98 -9.66
N PRO A 64 11.22 -12.14 -9.48
CA PRO A 64 9.78 -12.26 -9.72
C PRO A 64 9.02 -11.34 -8.76
N THR A 65 7.97 -10.73 -9.28
CA THR A 65 7.09 -9.83 -8.52
C THR A 65 5.79 -10.57 -8.21
N TYR A 66 5.34 -10.52 -6.96
CA TYR A 66 4.09 -11.14 -6.52
C TYR A 66 3.19 -10.07 -5.93
N LEU A 67 2.19 -9.68 -6.72
CA LEU A 67 1.16 -8.68 -6.44
C LEU A 67 -0.21 -9.30 -6.74
N LEU A 68 -1.27 -8.69 -6.25
CA LEU A 68 -2.62 -9.08 -6.65
C LEU A 68 -2.77 -8.94 -8.18
N PRO A 69 -3.50 -9.85 -8.85
CA PRO A 69 -3.84 -9.70 -10.27
C PRO A 69 -4.54 -8.38 -10.57
N LYS A 70 -4.46 -7.91 -11.81
CA LYS A 70 -4.95 -6.59 -12.25
C LYS A 70 -6.42 -6.32 -11.90
N GLN A 71 -7.26 -7.36 -11.86
CA GLN A 71 -8.68 -7.26 -11.50
C GLN A 71 -8.94 -6.94 -10.01
N TYR A 72 -7.91 -7.00 -9.16
CA TYR A 72 -7.95 -6.65 -7.74
C TYR A 72 -7.16 -5.36 -7.51
N VAL A 73 -7.85 -4.31 -7.11
CA VAL A 73 -7.24 -2.99 -6.93
C VAL A 73 -7.15 -2.70 -5.45
N SER A 74 -5.95 -2.91 -4.88
CA SER A 74 -5.61 -2.47 -3.53
C SER A 74 -5.47 -0.95 -3.50
N LEU A 75 -6.19 -0.29 -2.60
CA LEU A 75 -6.16 1.18 -2.45
C LEU A 75 -5.30 1.63 -1.26
N GLY A 76 -4.53 0.72 -0.67
CA GLY A 76 -3.73 0.98 0.54
C GLY A 76 -4.53 0.79 1.82
N ALA A 77 -3.89 1.04 2.96
CA ALA A 77 -4.53 0.95 4.28
C ALA A 77 -4.19 2.14 5.18
N TYR A 78 -5.20 2.67 5.85
CA TYR A 78 -5.20 3.99 6.48
C TYR A 78 -5.56 3.92 7.95
N LEU A 79 -5.12 4.91 8.72
CA LEU A 79 -5.40 4.95 10.15
C LEU A 79 -6.90 5.07 10.42
N LEU A 80 -7.45 4.17 11.25
CA LEU A 80 -8.76 4.34 11.87
C LEU A 80 -8.67 5.56 12.79
N ARG A 81 -9.37 6.64 12.44
CA ARG A 81 -9.49 7.82 13.30
C ARG A 81 -10.66 7.63 14.26
N ASP A 82 -10.48 6.73 15.21
CA ASP A 82 -11.24 6.73 16.45
C ASP A 82 -10.58 5.75 17.40
N GLU A 83 -9.57 6.21 18.16
CA GLU A 83 -9.14 5.51 19.36
C GLU A 83 -8.25 6.41 20.23
N LEU A 84 -8.36 6.25 21.55
CA LEU A 84 -7.56 6.92 22.59
C LEU A 84 -6.06 6.50 22.56
N ARG A 85 -5.58 5.99 21.44
CA ARG A 85 -4.30 5.31 21.28
C ARG A 85 -3.38 6.09 20.35
N TYR A 86 -2.08 5.99 20.62
CA TYR A 86 -1.09 6.72 19.84
C TYR A 86 -0.97 6.09 18.44
N SER A 87 -1.19 6.91 17.41
CA SER A 87 -0.83 6.60 16.03
C SER A 87 0.06 7.70 15.46
N GLY A 88 1.16 7.34 14.81
CA GLY A 88 2.00 8.35 14.16
C GLY A 88 3.34 7.83 13.66
N ILE A 89 4.09 8.74 13.04
CA ILE A 89 5.46 8.48 12.60
C ILE A 89 6.44 8.78 13.74
N HIS A 90 7.19 7.77 14.16
CA HIS A 90 8.29 7.90 15.08
C HIS A 90 9.63 7.88 14.34
N ARG A 91 10.43 8.92 14.51
CA ARG A 91 11.77 9.02 13.91
C ARG A 91 12.84 8.65 14.93
N THR A 92 13.69 7.70 14.55
CA THR A 92 14.88 7.32 15.30
C THR A 92 16.15 7.76 14.59
N TYR A 93 17.22 7.90 15.36
CA TYR A 93 18.56 8.24 14.87
C TYR A 93 19.50 7.09 15.22
N ARG A 94 20.20 6.56 14.21
CA ARG A 94 21.14 5.44 14.36
C ARG A 94 22.52 5.86 13.86
N LYS A 95 23.57 5.42 14.55
CA LYS A 95 24.96 5.62 14.10
C LYS A 95 25.35 4.47 13.18
N GLY A 96 25.66 4.75 11.91
CA GLY A 96 26.04 3.76 10.89
C GLY A 96 27.35 4.12 10.19
N MET A 97 27.91 3.23 9.36
CA MET A 97 29.09 3.53 8.54
C MET A 97 28.72 4.35 7.29
N ARG A 98 29.60 5.28 6.91
CA ARG A 98 29.45 6.15 5.73
C ARG A 98 29.61 5.41 4.38
N GLU A 99 30.52 4.44 4.32
CA GLU A 99 30.72 3.57 3.15
C GLU A 99 29.90 2.30 3.39
N PHE A 100 28.84 2.12 2.60
CA PHE A 100 27.78 1.15 2.89
C PHE A 100 27.52 0.23 1.70
N THR A 101 27.53 -1.08 1.95
CA THR A 101 27.06 -2.12 1.04
C THR A 101 25.84 -2.80 1.67
N HIS A 102 24.83 -3.17 0.85
CA HIS A 102 23.56 -3.70 1.34
C HIS A 102 23.67 -5.01 2.16
N ASP A 103 24.82 -5.69 2.10
CA ASP A 103 25.05 -6.99 2.72
C ASP A 103 25.67 -6.92 4.15
N ASP A 104 26.12 -5.75 4.62
CA ASP A 104 26.88 -5.61 5.89
C ASP A 104 26.11 -4.92 7.04
N PHE A 105 24.77 -4.89 6.99
CA PHE A 105 23.89 -4.08 7.86
C PHE A 105 24.04 -4.30 9.39
N SER A 106 24.62 -5.41 9.85
CA SER A 106 24.54 -5.83 11.27
C SER A 106 25.89 -6.17 11.93
N LYS A 107 26.95 -5.41 11.66
CA LYS A 107 28.24 -5.57 12.39
C LYS A 107 28.38 -4.53 13.50
N LEU A 108 28.65 -4.97 14.71
CA LEU A 108 29.09 -4.10 15.81
C LEU A 108 30.56 -3.76 15.59
N TYR A 109 30.87 -2.47 15.42
CA TYR A 109 32.24 -1.99 15.23
C TYR A 109 32.77 -1.41 16.55
N SER A 110 33.90 -1.92 17.02
CA SER A 110 34.55 -1.50 18.28
C SER A 110 35.79 -0.62 18.07
N ASP A 111 36.10 -0.19 16.85
CA ASP A 111 37.38 0.44 16.53
C ASP A 111 37.29 1.95 16.27
N SER A 112 38.36 2.68 16.65
CA SER A 112 38.38 4.14 16.80
C SER A 112 38.51 4.96 15.50
N LYS A 113 38.60 4.28 14.34
CA LYS A 113 38.86 4.90 13.02
C LYS A 113 37.72 4.77 12.00
N SER A 114 36.52 4.35 12.41
CA SER A 114 35.41 4.19 11.46
C SER A 114 34.74 5.52 11.11
N ASN A 115 34.55 5.81 9.81
CA ASN A 115 33.79 6.95 9.32
C ASN A 115 32.29 6.73 9.60
N PHE A 116 31.82 7.17 10.76
CA PHE A 116 30.41 7.07 11.13
C PHE A 116 29.59 8.22 10.56
N GLN A 117 28.37 7.93 10.14
CA GLN A 117 27.34 8.89 9.77
C GLN A 117 26.07 8.63 10.57
N LEU A 118 25.31 9.69 10.85
CA LEU A 118 24.00 9.58 11.47
C LEU A 118 22.97 9.21 10.40
N HIS A 119 22.26 8.11 10.61
CA HIS A 119 21.17 7.65 9.76
C HIS A 119 19.85 7.97 10.46
N THR A 120 18.83 8.34 9.70
CA THR A 120 17.47 8.49 10.21
C THR A 120 16.60 7.33 9.74
N TRP A 121 15.75 6.84 10.63
CA TRP A 121 14.79 5.78 10.31
C TRP A 121 13.44 6.09 10.94
N GLU A 122 12.42 6.13 10.10
CA GLU A 122 11.04 6.38 10.49
C GLU A 122 10.22 5.09 10.55
N TYR A 123 9.36 5.02 11.57
CA TYR A 123 8.42 3.94 11.77
C TYR A 123 7.01 4.49 11.91
N LEU A 124 6.08 3.91 11.18
CA LEU A 124 4.66 4.05 11.47
C LEU A 124 4.33 3.15 12.68
N ILE A 125 3.89 3.77 13.77
CA ILE A 125 3.37 3.11 14.95
C ILE A 125 1.85 3.31 14.95
N THR A 126 1.11 2.21 14.95
CA THR A 126 -0.35 2.20 15.06
C THR A 126 -0.81 0.81 15.50
N ASP A 127 -1.95 0.75 16.16
CA ASP A 127 -2.57 -0.51 16.59
C ASP A 127 -3.46 -1.12 15.51
N SER A 128 -4.01 -0.28 14.63
CA SER A 128 -4.95 -0.71 13.59
C SER A 128 -4.90 0.19 12.37
N LEU A 129 -5.19 -0.39 11.21
CA LEU A 129 -5.32 0.25 9.91
C LEU A 129 -6.50 -0.39 9.15
N VAL A 130 -7.21 0.39 8.35
CA VAL A 130 -8.26 -0.08 7.46
C VAL A 130 -7.78 -0.06 6.03
N GLY A 131 -7.69 -1.24 5.42
CA GLY A 131 -7.36 -1.45 4.02
C GLY A 131 -8.60 -1.60 3.15
N TYR A 132 -8.48 -1.20 1.89
CA TYR A 132 -9.56 -1.36 0.90
C TYR A 132 -9.06 -2.08 -0.34
N VAL A 133 -9.85 -3.03 -0.82
CA VAL A 133 -9.63 -3.70 -2.11
C VAL A 133 -10.93 -3.62 -2.91
N VAL A 134 -10.84 -3.15 -4.16
CA VAL A 134 -11.98 -3.08 -5.07
C VAL A 134 -11.79 -4.03 -6.26
N SER A 135 -12.90 -4.48 -6.83
CA SER A 135 -12.91 -5.27 -8.07
C SER A 135 -14.22 -5.07 -8.82
N GLU A 136 -14.21 -5.26 -10.14
CA GLU A 136 -15.44 -5.30 -10.93
C GLU A 136 -16.24 -6.58 -10.69
N SER A 137 -15.61 -7.66 -10.22
CA SER A 137 -16.26 -8.94 -9.91
C SER A 137 -16.42 -9.14 -8.42
N LYS A 138 -17.64 -9.53 -8.01
CA LYS A 138 -17.95 -9.93 -6.64
C LYS A 138 -17.26 -11.24 -6.29
N GLU A 139 -17.29 -12.19 -7.22
CA GLU A 139 -16.72 -13.53 -7.06
C GLU A 139 -15.22 -13.47 -6.82
N ALA A 140 -14.52 -12.58 -7.54
CA ALA A 140 -13.10 -12.33 -7.33
C ALA A 140 -12.80 -12.00 -5.85
N LEU A 141 -13.55 -11.05 -5.26
CA LEU A 141 -13.31 -10.60 -3.88
C LEU A 141 -13.58 -11.68 -2.81
N ALA A 142 -14.31 -12.75 -3.12
CA ALA A 142 -14.56 -13.84 -2.18
C ALA A 142 -13.26 -14.51 -1.71
N HIS A 143 -12.24 -14.59 -2.56
CA HIS A 143 -10.94 -15.12 -2.18
C HIS A 143 -10.18 -14.22 -1.20
N ILE A 144 -10.42 -12.91 -1.25
CA ILE A 144 -9.81 -11.97 -0.30
C ILE A 144 -10.37 -12.20 1.10
N GLN A 145 -11.64 -12.57 1.25
CA GLN A 145 -12.21 -12.89 2.57
C GLN A 145 -11.50 -14.08 3.25
N SER A 146 -10.88 -14.99 2.49
CA SER A 146 -10.15 -16.14 3.04
C SER A 146 -8.85 -15.79 3.78
N VAL A 147 -8.37 -14.55 3.68
CA VAL A 147 -7.11 -14.12 4.30
C VAL A 147 -7.28 -13.65 5.75
N GLU A 148 -8.50 -13.66 6.28
CA GLU A 148 -8.76 -13.37 7.69
C GLU A 148 -7.91 -14.28 8.59
N SER A 149 -7.36 -13.71 9.66
CA SER A 149 -6.44 -14.36 10.61
C SER A 149 -5.08 -14.77 10.03
N TYR A 150 -4.78 -14.50 8.76
CA TYR A 150 -3.44 -14.65 8.21
C TYR A 150 -2.58 -13.41 8.48
N GLY A 151 -1.28 -13.63 8.67
CA GLY A 151 -0.31 -12.56 8.84
C GLY A 151 1.04 -12.90 8.24
N CYS A 152 1.73 -11.89 7.75
CA CYS A 152 3.11 -12.02 7.29
C CYS A 152 3.85 -10.68 7.36
N ASN A 153 5.13 -10.73 7.00
CA ASN A 153 5.94 -9.51 6.87
C ASN A 153 5.38 -8.60 5.79
N ILE A 154 5.47 -7.28 6.02
CA ILE A 154 5.09 -6.26 5.05
C ILE A 154 6.11 -5.11 5.07
N GLY A 155 6.32 -4.50 3.90
CA GLY A 155 7.27 -3.39 3.76
C GLY A 155 8.72 -3.83 3.98
N LYS A 156 9.56 -2.89 4.43
CA LYS A 156 10.96 -3.16 4.76
C LYS A 156 11.12 -3.78 6.14
N GLU A 157 10.30 -3.33 7.08
CA GLU A 157 10.21 -3.78 8.45
C GLU A 157 8.74 -3.70 8.84
N GLY A 158 8.24 -4.72 9.53
CA GLY A 158 6.83 -4.82 9.89
C GLY A 158 6.28 -6.22 9.72
N TYR A 159 5.31 -6.53 10.57
CA TYR A 159 4.49 -7.73 10.50
C TYR A 159 3.05 -7.31 10.80
N VAL A 160 2.12 -7.75 9.96
CA VAL A 160 0.71 -7.38 10.03
C VAL A 160 -0.13 -8.65 9.93
N VAL A 161 -1.17 -8.71 10.75
CA VAL A 161 -2.23 -9.72 10.70
C VAL A 161 -3.48 -9.06 10.15
N VAL A 162 -4.20 -9.74 9.26
CA VAL A 162 -5.56 -9.34 8.87
C VAL A 162 -6.50 -9.85 9.95
N SER A 163 -6.96 -8.96 10.83
CA SER A 163 -7.79 -9.35 11.97
C SER A 163 -9.25 -9.55 11.60
N GLU A 164 -9.72 -8.85 10.57
CA GLU A 164 -11.11 -8.92 10.09
C GLU A 164 -11.16 -8.61 8.60
N VAL A 165 -12.08 -9.24 7.88
CA VAL A 165 -12.45 -8.87 6.51
C VAL A 165 -13.96 -8.69 6.46
N SER A 166 -14.43 -7.58 5.91
CA SER A 166 -15.86 -7.32 5.82
C SER A 166 -16.58 -8.26 4.84
N ASP A 167 -17.91 -8.20 4.84
CA ASP A 167 -18.71 -8.65 3.71
C ASP A 167 -18.32 -7.90 2.42
N ILE A 168 -18.68 -8.48 1.26
CA ILE A 168 -18.49 -7.84 -0.03
C ILE A 168 -19.67 -6.92 -0.31
N PHE A 169 -19.39 -5.64 -0.49
CA PHE A 169 -20.40 -4.62 -0.75
C PHE A 169 -20.33 -4.11 -2.19
N GLU A 170 -21.48 -3.80 -2.77
CA GLU A 170 -21.58 -3.11 -4.04
C GLU A 170 -21.47 -1.60 -3.83
N LEU A 171 -20.62 -0.95 -4.64
CA LEU A 171 -20.37 0.48 -4.58
C LEU A 171 -21.26 1.23 -5.56
N THR A 172 -21.84 2.33 -5.09
CA THR A 172 -22.51 3.31 -5.96
C THR A 172 -21.48 4.36 -6.40
N ARG A 173 -21.64 4.91 -7.61
CA ARG A 173 -20.78 5.98 -8.13
C ARG A 173 -21.54 7.30 -8.15
N ASP A 174 -20.97 8.34 -7.56
CA ASP A 174 -21.56 9.69 -7.56
C ASP A 174 -20.49 10.78 -7.38
N ILE A 175 -20.81 11.99 -7.82
CA ILE A 175 -19.97 13.17 -7.62
C ILE A 175 -20.48 13.93 -6.41
N VAL A 176 -19.73 13.89 -5.32
CA VAL A 176 -20.15 14.45 -4.03
C VAL A 176 -18.98 15.14 -3.32
N SER A 177 -19.29 16.08 -2.43
CA SER A 177 -18.30 16.68 -1.53
C SER A 177 -18.16 15.81 -0.28
N ALA A 178 -17.09 15.03 -0.21
CA ALA A 178 -16.83 14.10 0.90
C ALA A 178 -15.33 13.98 1.20
N TYR A 179 -14.98 13.60 2.42
CA TYR A 179 -13.57 13.29 2.72
C TYR A 179 -13.23 11.91 2.17
N PRO A 180 -12.20 11.80 1.31
CA PRO A 180 -11.71 10.51 0.84
C PRO A 180 -11.36 9.58 2.02
N SER A 181 -11.80 8.33 1.93
CA SER A 181 -11.33 7.25 2.82
C SER A 181 -9.91 6.78 2.47
N THR A 182 -9.39 7.20 1.32
CA THR A 182 -8.07 6.83 0.80
C THR A 182 -7.32 8.07 0.30
N LEU A 183 -6.17 7.85 -0.34
CA LEU A 183 -5.48 8.89 -1.10
C LEU A 183 -6.30 9.36 -2.30
N THR A 184 -6.02 10.58 -2.76
CA THR A 184 -6.56 11.15 -4.01
C THR A 184 -5.41 11.52 -4.94
N PRO A 185 -5.38 11.07 -6.20
CA PRO A 185 -4.39 11.52 -7.18
C PRO A 185 -4.41 13.04 -7.32
N MET A 186 -3.23 13.64 -7.39
CA MET A 186 -3.09 15.10 -7.44
C MET A 186 -3.70 15.69 -8.72
N ASP A 187 -3.58 14.99 -9.84
CA ASP A 187 -4.10 15.44 -11.14
C ASP A 187 -5.63 15.61 -11.09
N ALA A 188 -6.34 14.68 -10.45
CA ALA A 188 -7.78 14.75 -10.26
C ALA A 188 -8.23 15.98 -9.43
N LEU A 189 -7.41 16.42 -8.46
CA LEU A 189 -7.70 17.62 -7.67
C LEU A 189 -7.51 18.89 -8.49
N ILE A 190 -6.46 18.94 -9.31
CA ILE A 190 -6.13 20.07 -10.16
C ILE A 190 -7.18 20.24 -11.27
N GLU A 191 -7.59 19.15 -11.92
CA GLU A 191 -8.56 19.16 -13.01
C GLU A 191 -9.95 19.64 -12.56
N ASN A 192 -10.33 19.35 -11.31
CA ASN A 192 -11.63 19.70 -10.74
C ASN A 192 -11.62 21.01 -9.92
N ASP A 193 -10.55 21.82 -10.02
CA ASP A 193 -10.37 23.10 -9.32
C ASP A 193 -10.65 23.01 -7.80
N ASN A 194 -10.27 21.88 -7.19
CA ASN A 194 -10.47 21.65 -5.76
C ASN A 194 -9.45 22.43 -4.92
N ALA A 195 -9.87 22.88 -3.74
CA ALA A 195 -8.95 23.49 -2.79
C ALA A 195 -7.95 22.45 -2.24
N ILE A 196 -6.66 22.65 -2.54
CA ILE A 196 -5.55 21.76 -2.15
C ILE A 196 -4.95 22.19 -0.78
N GLY A 197 -5.58 23.13 -0.09
CA GLY A 197 -5.09 23.66 1.18
C GLY A 197 -5.12 22.61 2.30
N GLY A 198 -3.94 22.30 2.85
CA GLY A 198 -3.81 21.53 4.09
C GLY A 198 -3.74 20.01 3.94
N CYS A 199 -3.82 19.45 2.72
CA CYS A 199 -3.56 18.04 2.49
C CYS A 199 -2.06 17.71 2.57
N ASP A 200 -1.73 16.48 2.95
CA ASP A 200 -0.36 15.97 2.89
C ASP A 200 -0.10 15.36 1.50
N ILE A 201 1.06 15.65 0.90
CA ILE A 201 1.40 15.20 -0.46
C ILE A 201 2.45 14.09 -0.40
N TYR A 202 2.20 13.01 -1.13
CA TYR A 202 3.07 11.84 -1.19
C TYR A 202 3.38 11.42 -2.63
N ASN A 203 4.65 11.10 -2.87
CA ASN A 203 5.05 10.37 -4.08
C ASN A 203 4.76 8.89 -3.87
N LEU A 204 4.02 8.29 -4.79
CA LEU A 204 3.61 6.90 -4.78
C LEU A 204 3.94 6.26 -6.13
N TYR A 205 3.61 4.98 -6.25
CA TYR A 205 3.93 4.16 -7.39
C TYR A 205 2.68 3.38 -7.80
N ARG A 206 2.33 3.44 -9.09
CA ARG A 206 1.35 2.55 -9.73
C ARG A 206 2.07 1.45 -10.52
N TYR A 207 1.35 0.41 -10.90
CA TYR A 207 1.93 -0.70 -11.66
C TYR A 207 2.13 -0.31 -13.12
N ASN A 208 3.26 -0.72 -13.71
CA ASN A 208 3.42 -0.75 -15.16
C ASN A 208 2.99 -2.13 -15.66
N TRP A 209 1.69 -2.32 -15.90
CA TRP A 209 1.15 -3.62 -16.29
C TRP A 209 1.65 -4.06 -17.67
N LEU A 210 2.09 -5.30 -17.78
CA LEU A 210 2.39 -5.91 -19.07
C LEU A 210 1.09 -6.30 -19.81
N PRO A 211 1.10 -6.41 -21.15
CA PRO A 211 -0.10 -6.75 -21.93
C PRO A 211 -0.79 -8.05 -21.49
N GLU A 212 -0.01 -9.04 -21.05
CA GLU A 212 -0.50 -10.35 -20.59
C GLU A 212 -1.33 -10.24 -19.29
N ALA A 213 -1.14 -9.17 -18.50
CA ALA A 213 -1.93 -8.91 -17.29
C ALA A 213 -3.44 -8.78 -17.58
N SER A 214 -3.79 -8.28 -18.77
CA SER A 214 -5.19 -8.10 -19.17
C SER A 214 -5.81 -9.39 -19.74
N GLN A 215 -5.01 -10.45 -19.92
CA GLN A 215 -5.47 -11.75 -20.42
C GLN A 215 -5.78 -12.73 -19.27
N GLN A 216 -5.43 -12.39 -18.03
CA GLN A 216 -5.76 -13.18 -16.86
C GLN A 216 -7.28 -13.15 -16.62
N GLN A 217 -7.90 -14.32 -16.50
CA GLN A 217 -9.32 -14.48 -16.18
C GLN A 217 -9.49 -15.30 -14.90
N GLY A 218 -10.54 -15.01 -14.12
CA GLY A 218 -10.81 -15.70 -12.86
C GLY A 218 -9.65 -15.56 -11.88
N ASP A 219 -9.35 -16.59 -11.09
CA ASP A 219 -8.32 -16.53 -10.03
C ASP A 219 -6.90 -16.82 -10.51
N THR A 220 -6.68 -16.75 -11.82
CA THR A 220 -5.36 -16.96 -12.43
C THR A 220 -4.36 -15.97 -11.85
N GLY A 221 -3.28 -16.46 -11.22
CA GLY A 221 -2.31 -15.58 -10.59
C GLY A 221 -2.74 -14.99 -9.24
N LEU A 222 -3.82 -15.46 -8.58
CA LEU A 222 -4.17 -15.06 -7.20
C LEU A 222 -3.83 -16.12 -6.15
N LEU A 223 -4.08 -17.39 -6.47
CA LEU A 223 -3.90 -18.51 -5.52
C LEU A 223 -2.65 -19.36 -5.81
N ASP A 224 -2.00 -19.15 -6.97
CA ASP A 224 -0.84 -19.92 -7.42
C ASP A 224 0.51 -19.21 -7.15
N ASP A 225 1.62 -19.80 -7.58
CA ASP A 225 2.98 -19.23 -7.51
C ASP A 225 3.44 -18.55 -8.82
N THR A 226 2.49 -18.22 -9.70
CA THR A 226 2.79 -17.51 -10.96
C THR A 226 3.16 -16.06 -10.65
N PRO A 227 4.32 -15.56 -11.13
CA PRO A 227 4.69 -14.16 -11.00
C PRO A 227 3.67 -13.24 -11.67
N THR A 228 3.43 -12.08 -11.07
CA THR A 228 2.50 -11.08 -11.61
C THR A 228 3.13 -10.38 -12.82
N PRO A 229 2.41 -10.26 -13.96
CA PRO A 229 2.91 -9.63 -15.19
C PRO A 229 2.99 -8.10 -15.08
N VAL A 230 4.05 -7.60 -14.42
CA VAL A 230 4.33 -6.17 -14.20
C VAL A 230 5.78 -5.87 -14.56
N ASP A 231 6.00 -4.79 -15.31
CA ASP A 231 7.33 -4.29 -15.71
C ASP A 231 7.73 -3.05 -14.90
N GLY A 232 7.88 -3.27 -13.60
CA GLY A 232 8.20 -2.20 -12.65
C GLY A 232 7.02 -1.30 -12.33
N PHE A 233 7.32 -0.06 -11.94
CA PHE A 233 6.34 0.86 -11.37
C PHE A 233 6.50 2.26 -11.94
N VAL A 234 5.37 2.96 -12.12
CA VAL A 234 5.32 4.34 -12.60
C VAL A 234 5.02 5.26 -11.42
N PRO A 235 5.84 6.29 -11.15
CA PRO A 235 5.57 7.22 -10.06
C PRO A 235 4.34 8.08 -10.35
N PHE A 236 3.57 8.40 -9.30
CA PHE A 236 2.50 9.40 -9.34
C PHE A 236 2.41 10.15 -8.01
N VAL A 237 1.76 11.30 -8.00
CA VAL A 237 1.59 12.12 -6.80
C VAL A 237 0.17 12.00 -6.30
N ALA A 238 0.00 11.81 -4.99
CA ALA A 238 -1.31 11.79 -4.36
C ALA A 238 -1.34 12.65 -3.09
N ALA A 239 -2.52 13.18 -2.81
CA ALA A 239 -2.84 13.90 -1.61
C ALA A 239 -3.60 13.00 -0.62
N HIS A 240 -3.27 13.13 0.66
CA HIS A 240 -4.04 12.59 1.76
C HIS A 240 -4.83 13.73 2.42
N PHE A 241 -6.14 13.58 2.50
CA PHE A 241 -7.06 14.58 3.08
C PHE A 241 -7.46 14.18 4.50
N PRO A 242 -6.76 14.65 5.53
CA PRO A 242 -7.21 14.42 6.89
C PRO A 242 -8.58 15.10 7.13
N ARG A 243 -9.53 14.37 7.73
CA ARG A 243 -10.88 14.86 8.11
C ARG A 243 -10.88 16.11 9.01
N SER A 244 -9.73 16.47 9.57
CA SER A 244 -9.52 17.68 10.38
C SER A 244 -9.34 18.96 9.54
N LEU A 245 -9.35 18.86 8.20
CA LEU A 245 -9.28 20.01 7.30
C LEU A 245 -10.65 20.57 7.00
N GLY A 246 -10.73 21.86 6.67
CA GLY A 246 -11.98 22.63 6.46
C GLY A 246 -13.00 21.98 5.51
N THR A 247 -12.94 22.28 4.22
CA THR A 247 -13.95 21.81 3.25
C THR A 247 -13.44 20.55 2.53
N PRO A 248 -14.23 19.45 2.46
CA PRO A 248 -13.85 18.28 1.68
C PRO A 248 -13.82 18.59 0.17
N PRO A 249 -13.00 17.87 -0.62
CA PRO A 249 -13.01 18.02 -2.07
C PRO A 249 -14.29 17.43 -2.68
N THR A 250 -14.74 18.03 -3.79
CA THR A 250 -15.81 17.50 -4.64
C THR A 250 -15.18 16.68 -5.75
N LEU A 251 -15.40 15.38 -5.73
CA LEU A 251 -14.80 14.43 -6.65
C LEU A 251 -15.81 13.35 -7.03
N ASP A 252 -15.48 12.59 -8.07
CA ASP A 252 -16.15 11.35 -8.42
C ASP A 252 -15.71 10.23 -7.47
N TYR A 253 -16.66 9.64 -6.74
CA TYR A 253 -16.43 8.61 -5.74
C TYR A 253 -17.19 7.33 -6.07
N TYR A 254 -16.54 6.19 -5.83
CA TYR A 254 -17.24 4.97 -5.46
C TYR A 254 -17.51 5.02 -3.95
N TYR A 255 -18.75 4.78 -3.51
CA TYR A 255 -19.08 4.85 -2.08
C TYR A 255 -20.06 3.77 -1.61
N TYR A 256 -19.98 3.48 -0.32
CA TYR A 256 -20.90 2.65 0.46
C TYR A 256 -20.88 3.13 1.91
N GLY A 257 -22.04 3.52 2.46
CA GLY A 257 -22.11 4.14 3.79
C GLY A 257 -21.23 5.40 3.88
N GLU A 258 -20.30 5.41 4.84
CA GLU A 258 -19.37 6.52 5.07
C GLU A 258 -18.06 6.40 4.26
N THR A 259 -17.88 5.30 3.54
CA THR A 259 -16.65 5.01 2.79
C THR A 259 -16.70 5.65 1.42
N HIS A 260 -15.76 6.56 1.13
CA HIS A 260 -15.66 7.31 -0.13
C HIS A 260 -14.31 7.05 -0.80
N LEU A 261 -14.31 6.27 -1.88
CA LEU A 261 -13.11 5.85 -2.62
C LEU A 261 -13.02 6.66 -3.93
N PRO A 262 -12.04 7.55 -4.10
CA PRO A 262 -11.91 8.34 -5.34
C PRO A 262 -11.80 7.43 -6.56
N VAL A 263 -12.67 7.64 -7.55
CA VAL A 263 -12.67 6.86 -8.80
C VAL A 263 -11.32 6.98 -9.50
N ASP A 264 -10.73 8.18 -9.48
CA ASP A 264 -9.44 8.41 -10.13
C ASP A 264 -8.30 7.68 -9.45
N LEU A 265 -8.35 7.41 -8.14
CA LEU A 265 -7.35 6.54 -7.51
C LEU A 265 -7.42 5.13 -8.11
N VAL A 266 -8.63 4.57 -8.28
CA VAL A 266 -8.82 3.25 -8.88
C VAL A 266 -8.20 3.23 -10.29
N LYS A 267 -8.56 4.20 -11.14
CA LYS A 267 -8.03 4.33 -12.51
C LYS A 267 -6.51 4.52 -12.55
N THR A 268 -5.97 5.34 -11.65
CA THR A 268 -4.53 5.56 -11.55
C THR A 268 -3.81 4.25 -11.22
N ILE A 269 -4.31 3.47 -10.25
CA ILE A 269 -3.68 2.19 -9.86
C ILE A 269 -3.84 1.12 -10.95
N THR A 270 -4.98 1.05 -11.64
CA THR A 270 -5.20 0.11 -12.75
C THR A 270 -4.42 0.46 -14.02
N GLY A 271 -3.92 1.70 -14.12
CA GLY A 271 -3.22 2.21 -15.30
C GLY A 271 -4.18 2.64 -16.42
N GLU A 272 -5.44 2.98 -16.09
CA GLU A 272 -6.47 3.36 -17.04
C GLU A 272 -6.45 4.84 -17.45
N ASN A 273 -5.50 5.61 -16.92
CA ASN A 273 -5.26 6.99 -17.33
C ASN A 273 -3.90 7.08 -18.01
N ASP A 274 -3.94 7.05 -19.34
CA ASP A 274 -3.00 7.63 -20.31
C ASP A 274 -3.76 7.76 -21.64
N GLY A 275 -4.62 8.77 -21.73
CA GLY A 275 -5.29 9.23 -22.95
C GLY A 275 -4.71 10.56 -23.39
#